data_AF-A0A2T8F9P9-F1
#
_entry.id   AF-A0A2T8F9P9-F1
#
_cell.length_a   1.000
_cell.length_b   1.000
_cell.length_c   1.000
_cell.angle_alpha   90.00
_cell.angle_beta   90.00
_cell.angle_gamma   90.00
#
_symmetry.space_group_name_H-M   'P 1'
#
loop_
_entity.id
_entity.type
_entity.pdbx_description
1 polymer ?
#
loop_
_entity_poly.entity_id
_entity_poly.type
_entity_poly.pdbx_seq_one_letter_code
_entity_poly.pdbx_strand_id
1 'polypeptide(L)'
;MSQQSQQSQVNEQSTTTASPRSAARRRQRSTRVAVAVALLVLAAVLVAGGIVAGSGLLQAVTGVLAVVLGAAATKITHSELLQSRRDAARDRAQQAADYAALTAKRSAENAAFAADMKRRIADRQEAISQLEQALSAAQRQVAEQTRKLNAEARRADLAERRHGEVERQLDESETRAAEAIVLVAELEAELDTLRAELATWQQAAAKRASA
;
A
#
# COMPACT_ATOMS: atom_id res chain seq x y z
N MET A 1 14.14 -4.89 16.49
CA MET A 1 15.56 -4.48 16.44
C MET A 1 16.49 -5.51 15.76
N SER A 2 15.99 -6.66 15.29
CA SER A 2 16.85 -7.73 14.71
C SER A 2 17.13 -7.64 13.19
N GLN A 3 16.50 -6.71 12.46
CA GLN A 3 16.75 -6.55 11.01
C GLN A 3 17.91 -5.59 10.70
N GLN A 4 18.23 -4.67 11.61
CA GLN A 4 19.26 -3.65 11.38
C GLN A 4 20.68 -4.24 11.50
N SER A 5 20.86 -5.27 12.31
CA SER A 5 22.12 -6.01 12.47
C SER A 5 22.45 -6.92 11.28
N GLN A 6 21.47 -7.38 10.50
CA GLN A 6 21.72 -8.15 9.28
C GLN A 6 22.15 -7.26 8.11
N GLN A 7 21.64 -6.04 8.01
CA GLN A 7 22.06 -5.10 6.96
C GLN A 7 23.51 -4.61 7.13
N SER A 8 24.00 -4.48 8.37
CA SER A 8 25.40 -4.09 8.62
C SER A 8 26.41 -5.17 8.19
N GLN A 9 26.07 -6.46 8.30
CA GLN A 9 26.99 -7.55 7.92
C GLN A 9 27.13 -7.71 6.39
N VAL A 10 26.10 -7.37 5.61
CA VAL A 10 26.18 -7.44 4.13
C VAL A 10 27.08 -6.33 3.57
N ASN A 11 27.19 -5.20 4.27
CA ASN A 11 27.97 -4.06 3.79
C ASN A 11 29.50 -4.21 3.99
N GLU A 12 29.95 -5.06 4.93
CA GLU A 12 31.39 -5.27 5.18
C GLU A 12 32.04 -6.34 4.27
N GLN A 13 31.26 -7.22 3.65
CA GLN A 13 31.77 -8.25 2.74
C GLN A 13 32.08 -7.74 1.33
N SER A 14 31.82 -6.47 1.03
CA SER A 14 32.20 -5.84 -0.24
C SER A 14 33.65 -5.35 -0.27
N THR A 15 34.50 -5.84 0.65
CA THR A 15 35.93 -5.54 0.66
C THR A 15 36.63 -6.26 -0.49
N THR A 16 36.94 -5.46 -1.50
CA THR A 16 37.80 -5.71 -2.67
C THR A 16 38.95 -6.69 -2.40
N THR A 17 38.71 -8.00 -2.48
CA THR A 17 39.79 -8.99 -2.66
C THR A 17 40.32 -8.82 -4.06
N ALA A 18 41.30 -7.93 -4.23
CA ALA A 18 42.10 -7.87 -5.45
C ALA A 18 42.69 -9.26 -5.69
N SER A 19 42.20 -9.91 -6.75
CA SER A 19 42.55 -11.30 -7.04
C SER A 19 44.08 -11.46 -7.12
N PRO A 20 44.68 -12.47 -6.45
CA PRO A 20 46.14 -12.62 -6.36
C PRO A 20 46.83 -12.69 -7.73
N ARG A 21 46.09 -13.11 -8.77
CA ARG A 21 46.56 -13.10 -10.17
C ARG A 21 46.84 -11.70 -10.71
N SER A 22 46.07 -10.68 -10.31
CA SER A 22 46.27 -9.28 -10.74
C SER A 22 47.57 -8.71 -10.17
N ALA A 23 47.84 -8.99 -8.88
CA ALA A 23 49.05 -8.55 -8.20
C ALA A 23 50.33 -9.19 -8.77
N ALA A 24 50.32 -10.51 -9.00
CA ALA A 24 51.44 -11.23 -9.59
C ALA A 24 51.76 -10.76 -11.02
N ARG A 25 50.73 -10.54 -11.84
CA ARG A 25 50.87 -10.04 -13.22
C ARG A 25 51.41 -8.62 -13.28
N ARG A 26 50.97 -7.74 -12.37
CA ARG A 26 51.47 -6.37 -12.25
C ARG A 26 52.97 -6.34 -11.92
N ARG A 27 53.44 -7.21 -11.02
CA ARG A 27 54.86 -7.35 -10.65
C ARG A 27 55.74 -7.88 -11.81
N GLN A 28 55.19 -8.78 -12.64
CA GLN A 28 55.90 -9.29 -13.81
C GLN A 28 56.07 -8.22 -14.92
N ARG A 29 55.11 -7.31 -15.06
CA ARG A 29 55.21 -6.19 -16.02
C ARG A 29 56.26 -5.16 -15.59
N SER A 30 56.29 -4.81 -14.30
CA SER A 30 57.25 -3.83 -13.77
C SER A 30 58.70 -4.30 -13.94
N THR A 31 58.96 -5.61 -13.80
CA THR A 31 60.30 -6.17 -13.97
C THR A 31 60.74 -6.16 -15.43
N ARG A 32 59.88 -6.52 -16.39
CA ARG A 32 60.23 -6.51 -17.83
C ARG A 32 60.52 -5.12 -18.37
N VAL A 33 59.74 -4.12 -17.97
CA VAL A 33 60.01 -2.72 -18.33
C VAL A 33 61.28 -2.22 -17.66
N ALA A 34 61.53 -2.57 -16.39
CA ALA A 34 62.77 -2.23 -15.72
C ALA A 34 64.01 -2.82 -16.42
N VAL A 35 63.93 -4.06 -16.90
CA VAL A 35 65.00 -4.70 -17.70
C VAL A 35 65.23 -3.94 -19.01
N ALA A 36 64.16 -3.57 -19.73
CA ALA A 36 64.30 -2.78 -20.96
C ALA A 36 64.99 -1.42 -20.71
N VAL A 37 64.62 -0.73 -19.62
CA VAL A 37 65.27 0.52 -19.20
C VAL A 37 66.74 0.28 -18.82
N ALA A 38 67.04 -0.77 -18.07
CA ALA A 38 68.41 -1.12 -17.69
C ALA A 38 69.30 -1.39 -18.91
N LEU A 39 68.78 -2.08 -19.94
CA LEU A 39 69.50 -2.31 -21.20
C LEU A 39 69.82 -1.01 -21.94
N LEU A 40 68.89 -0.05 -21.95
CA LEU A 40 69.12 1.27 -22.56
C LEU A 40 70.17 2.08 -21.80
N VAL A 41 70.13 2.05 -20.46
CA VAL A 41 71.14 2.71 -19.61
C VAL A 41 72.51 2.07 -19.83
N LEU A 42 72.60 0.74 -19.87
CA LEU A 42 73.85 0.03 -20.13
C LEU A 42 74.42 0.38 -21.51
N ALA A 43 73.58 0.42 -22.55
CA ALA A 43 73.99 0.84 -23.89
C ALA A 43 74.59 2.26 -23.88
N ALA A 44 73.95 3.21 -23.19
CA ALA A 44 74.44 4.58 -23.06
C ALA A 44 75.80 4.64 -22.35
N VAL A 45 75.97 3.88 -21.26
CA VAL A 45 77.24 3.81 -20.51
C VAL A 45 78.36 3.22 -21.36
N LEU A 46 78.09 2.17 -22.13
CA LEU A 46 79.08 1.55 -23.03
C LEU A 46 79.55 2.53 -24.11
N VAL A 47 78.63 3.27 -24.72
CA VAL A 47 78.97 4.30 -25.72
C VAL A 47 79.80 5.41 -25.10
N ALA A 48 79.41 5.93 -23.94
CA ALA A 48 80.16 6.96 -23.23
C ALA A 48 81.58 6.51 -22.85
N GLY A 49 81.72 5.29 -22.33
CA GLY A 49 83.03 4.69 -22.01
C GLY A 49 83.91 4.50 -23.26
N GLY A 50 83.31 4.07 -24.37
CA GLY A 50 84.01 3.94 -25.65
C GLY A 50 84.53 5.26 -26.21
N ILE A 51 83.82 6.37 -25.98
CA ILE A 51 84.26 7.73 -26.37
C ILE A 51 85.50 8.13 -25.55
N VAL A 52 85.45 7.97 -24.22
CA VAL A 52 86.55 8.35 -23.31
C VAL A 52 87.85 7.58 -23.61
N ALA A 53 87.74 6.32 -24.03
CA ALA A 53 88.91 5.50 -24.36
C ALA A 53 89.67 5.93 -25.63
N GLY A 54 89.05 6.75 -26.51
CA GLY A 54 89.72 7.33 -27.69
C GLY A 54 90.09 6.35 -28.81
N SER A 55 89.76 5.06 -28.70
CA SER A 55 90.09 4.03 -29.71
C SER A 55 88.93 3.80 -30.68
N GLY A 56 89.19 3.94 -31.98
CA GLY A 56 88.17 3.78 -33.03
C GLY A 56 87.57 2.37 -33.12
N LEU A 57 88.37 1.33 -32.84
CA LEU A 57 87.87 -0.05 -32.82
C LEU A 57 86.92 -0.29 -31.63
N LEU A 58 87.24 0.27 -30.46
CA LEU A 58 86.37 0.22 -29.28
C LEU A 58 85.05 0.97 -29.54
N GLN A 59 85.09 2.12 -30.21
CA GLN A 59 83.89 2.87 -30.60
C GLN A 59 82.98 2.09 -31.56
N ALA A 60 83.56 1.40 -32.55
CA ALA A 60 82.79 0.56 -33.46
C ALA A 60 82.09 -0.59 -32.72
N VAL A 61 82.81 -1.28 -31.82
CA VAL A 61 82.26 -2.39 -31.04
C VAL A 61 81.16 -1.92 -30.07
N THR A 62 81.37 -0.83 -29.34
CA THR A 62 80.35 -0.30 -28.41
C THR A 62 79.12 0.23 -29.17
N GLY A 63 79.31 0.80 -30.37
CA GLY A 63 78.22 1.20 -31.25
C GLY A 63 77.34 0.02 -31.69
N VAL A 64 77.94 -1.07 -32.16
CA VAL A 64 77.19 -2.28 -32.54
C VAL A 64 76.44 -2.87 -31.34
N LEU A 65 77.11 -2.97 -30.17
CA LEU A 65 76.47 -3.46 -28.94
C LEU A 65 75.30 -2.57 -28.51
N ALA A 66 75.43 -1.25 -28.62
CA ALA A 66 74.36 -0.31 -28.28
C ALA A 66 73.12 -0.50 -29.18
N VAL A 67 73.31 -0.72 -30.48
CA VAL A 67 72.20 -1.00 -31.41
C VAL A 67 71.50 -2.31 -31.06
N VAL A 68 72.27 -3.37 -30.75
CA VAL A 68 71.69 -4.67 -30.35
C VAL A 68 70.89 -4.56 -29.05
N LEU A 69 71.45 -3.88 -28.03
CA LEU A 69 70.78 -3.64 -26.76
C LEU A 69 69.51 -2.77 -26.92
N GLY A 70 69.58 -1.74 -27.76
CA GLY A 70 68.43 -0.89 -28.10
C GLY A 70 67.31 -1.68 -28.80
N ALA A 71 67.65 -2.49 -29.81
CA ALA A 71 66.69 -3.33 -30.51
C ALA A 71 66.01 -4.35 -29.57
N ALA A 72 66.77 -4.95 -28.65
CA ALA A 72 66.23 -5.84 -27.62
C ALA A 72 65.24 -5.09 -26.69
N ALA A 73 65.59 -3.90 -26.21
CA ALA A 73 64.73 -3.08 -25.36
C ALA A 73 63.43 -2.67 -26.08
N THR A 74 63.50 -2.27 -27.35
CA THR A 74 62.31 -1.94 -28.17
C THR A 74 61.41 -3.14 -28.36
N LYS A 75 61.97 -4.33 -28.66
CA LYS A 75 61.19 -5.56 -28.82
C LYS A 75 60.44 -5.92 -27.54
N ILE A 76 61.13 -5.86 -26.39
CA ILE A 76 60.51 -6.11 -25.06
C ILE A 76 59.35 -5.14 -24.84
N THR A 77 59.59 -3.84 -25.00
CA THR A 77 58.58 -2.79 -24.78
C THR A 77 57.38 -2.94 -25.72
N HIS A 78 57.63 -3.23 -26.99
CA HIS A 78 56.58 -3.41 -27.99
C HIS A 78 55.68 -4.61 -27.66
N SER A 79 56.27 -5.75 -27.27
CA SER A 79 55.52 -6.94 -26.90
C SER A 79 54.63 -6.72 -25.67
N GLU A 80 55.12 -5.98 -24.67
CA GLU A 80 54.34 -5.62 -23.48
C GLU A 80 53.20 -4.64 -23.82
N LEU A 81 53.43 -3.69 -24.74
CA LEU A 81 52.39 -2.76 -25.17
C LEU A 81 51.24 -3.49 -25.89
N LEU A 82 51.56 -4.39 -26.83
CA LEU A 82 50.56 -5.19 -27.54
C LEU A 82 49.76 -6.07 -26.56
N GLN A 83 50.46 -6.70 -25.62
CA GLN A 83 49.81 -7.53 -24.61
C GLN A 83 48.89 -6.68 -23.71
N SER A 84 49.37 -5.53 -23.24
CA SER A 84 48.59 -4.60 -22.42
C SER A 84 47.33 -4.11 -23.14
N ARG A 85 47.42 -3.82 -24.45
CA ARG A 85 46.25 -3.44 -25.26
C ARG A 85 45.23 -4.56 -25.36
N ARG A 86 45.66 -5.80 -25.61
CA ARG A 86 44.76 -6.96 -25.68
C ARG A 86 44.07 -7.21 -24.35
N ASP A 87 44.82 -7.10 -23.25
CA ASP A 87 44.27 -7.29 -21.91
C ASP A 87 43.26 -6.19 -21.56
N ALA A 88 43.59 -4.93 -21.83
CA ALA A 88 42.65 -3.83 -21.63
C ALA A 88 41.37 -3.97 -22.47
N ALA A 89 41.48 -4.48 -23.70
CA ALA A 89 40.30 -4.78 -24.53
C ALA A 89 39.45 -5.90 -23.93
N ARG A 90 40.07 -6.98 -23.42
CA ARG A 90 39.36 -8.07 -22.74
C ARG A 90 38.70 -7.61 -21.45
N ASP A 91 39.39 -6.81 -20.64
CA ASP A 91 38.86 -6.30 -19.38
C ASP A 91 37.64 -5.41 -19.62
N ARG A 92 37.68 -4.54 -20.64
CA ARG A 92 36.51 -3.74 -21.02
C ARG A 92 35.36 -4.58 -21.55
N ALA A 93 35.65 -5.61 -22.35
CA ALA A 93 34.63 -6.52 -22.84
C ALA A 93 33.95 -7.28 -21.69
N GLN A 94 34.75 -7.75 -20.72
CA GLN A 94 34.22 -8.40 -19.52
C GLN A 94 33.37 -7.45 -18.68
N GLN A 95 33.86 -6.23 -18.42
CA GLN A 95 33.09 -5.21 -17.71
C GLN A 95 31.76 -4.92 -18.41
N ALA A 96 31.77 -4.75 -19.73
CA ALA A 96 30.54 -4.53 -20.50
C ALA A 96 29.56 -5.71 -20.39
N ALA A 97 30.05 -6.95 -20.42
CA ALA A 97 29.23 -8.14 -20.21
C ALA A 97 28.64 -8.20 -18.79
N ASP A 98 29.45 -7.90 -17.76
CA ASP A 98 29.01 -7.89 -16.36
C ASP A 98 27.95 -6.79 -16.13
N TYR A 99 28.15 -5.59 -16.69
CA TYR A 99 27.17 -4.50 -16.64
C TYR A 99 25.88 -4.84 -17.40
N ALA A 100 25.98 -5.51 -18.55
CA ALA A 100 24.82 -5.97 -19.30
C ALA A 100 24.03 -7.00 -18.49
N ALA A 101 24.70 -7.95 -17.85
CA ALA A 101 24.07 -8.95 -16.99
C ALA A 101 23.39 -8.31 -15.77
N LEU A 102 24.05 -7.36 -15.11
CA LEU A 102 23.47 -6.63 -13.98
C LEU A 102 22.25 -5.80 -14.40
N THR A 103 22.32 -5.14 -15.56
CA THR A 103 21.21 -4.36 -16.12
C THR A 103 20.04 -5.26 -16.48
N ALA A 104 20.29 -6.42 -17.08
CA ALA A 104 19.24 -7.40 -17.40
C ALA A 104 18.55 -7.90 -16.13
N LYS A 105 19.33 -8.24 -15.09
CA LYS A 105 18.79 -8.66 -13.78
C LYS A 105 17.91 -7.58 -13.16
N ARG A 106 18.41 -6.34 -13.06
CA ARG A 106 17.63 -5.21 -12.50
C ARG A 106 16.38 -4.91 -13.31
N SER A 107 16.45 -5.03 -14.65
CA SER A 107 15.29 -4.82 -15.52
C SER A 107 14.21 -5.88 -15.28
N ALA A 108 14.61 -7.15 -15.11
CA ALA A 108 13.70 -8.24 -14.77
C ALA A 108 13.07 -8.04 -13.38
N GLU A 109 13.86 -7.65 -12.38
CA GLU A 109 13.37 -7.34 -11.03
C GLU A 109 12.37 -6.16 -11.04
N ASN A 110 12.70 -5.08 -11.75
CA ASN A 110 11.81 -3.93 -11.88
C ASN A 110 10.51 -4.28 -12.62
N ALA A 111 10.58 -5.09 -13.67
CA ALA A 111 9.40 -5.55 -14.40
C ALA A 111 8.50 -6.42 -13.51
N ALA A 112 9.07 -7.34 -12.73
CA ALA A 112 8.34 -8.16 -11.77
C ALA A 112 7.68 -7.30 -10.68
N PHE A 113 8.41 -6.32 -10.12
CA PHE A 113 7.87 -5.39 -9.14
C PHE A 113 6.72 -4.55 -9.70
N ALA A 114 6.86 -4.02 -10.91
CA ALA A 114 5.80 -3.25 -11.56
C ALA A 114 4.55 -4.10 -11.81
N ALA A 115 4.71 -5.37 -12.20
CA ALA A 115 3.60 -6.31 -12.37
C ALA A 115 2.89 -6.62 -11.05
N ASP A 116 3.63 -6.87 -9.97
CA ASP A 116 3.06 -7.10 -8.63
C ASP A 116 2.28 -5.87 -8.14
N MET A 117 2.88 -4.68 -8.26
CA MET A 117 2.21 -3.43 -7.88
C MET A 117 0.95 -3.18 -8.69
N LYS A 118 0.98 -3.43 -10.01
CA LYS A 118 -0.21 -3.30 -10.87
C LYS A 118 -1.33 -4.24 -10.42
N ARG A 119 -1.00 -5.49 -10.07
CA ARG A 119 -1.96 -6.45 -9.53
C ARG A 119 -2.58 -5.96 -8.23
N ARG A 120 -1.76 -5.54 -7.26
CA ARG A 120 -2.25 -5.02 -5.97
C ARG A 120 -3.15 -3.79 -6.13
N ILE A 121 -2.84 -2.91 -7.08
CA ILE A 121 -3.68 -1.75 -7.39
C ILE A 121 -5.03 -2.20 -7.96
N ALA A 122 -5.04 -3.15 -8.89
CA ALA A 122 -6.27 -3.70 -9.44
C ALA A 122 -7.15 -4.35 -8.35
N ASP A 123 -6.55 -5.20 -7.51
CA ASP A 123 -7.25 -5.87 -6.40
C ASP A 123 -7.87 -4.84 -5.43
N ARG A 124 -7.14 -3.76 -5.12
CA ARG A 124 -7.65 -2.68 -4.26
C ARG A 124 -8.76 -1.88 -4.94
N GLN A 125 -8.65 -1.60 -6.23
CA GLN A 125 -9.68 -0.85 -6.97
C GLN A 125 -10.98 -1.65 -7.03
N GLU A 126 -10.89 -2.97 -7.20
CA GLU A 126 -12.05 -3.85 -7.14
C GLU A 126 -12.70 -3.82 -5.75
N ALA A 127 -11.90 -3.96 -4.69
CA ALA A 127 -12.40 -3.88 -3.32
C ALA A 127 -13.07 -2.54 -3.01
N ILE A 128 -12.49 -1.42 -3.47
CA ILE A 128 -13.09 -0.09 -3.34
C ILE A 128 -14.44 -0.03 -4.06
N SER A 129 -14.52 -0.53 -5.30
CA SER A 129 -15.78 -0.53 -6.06
C SER A 129 -16.87 -1.36 -5.36
N GLN A 130 -16.51 -2.52 -4.80
CA GLN A 130 -17.45 -3.34 -4.02
C GLN A 130 -17.93 -2.60 -2.76
N LEU A 131 -17.02 -1.93 -2.04
CA LEU A 131 -17.37 -1.13 -0.87
C LEU A 131 -18.27 0.05 -1.22
N GLU A 132 -18.02 0.74 -2.32
CA GLU A 132 -18.86 1.84 -2.81
C GLU A 132 -20.28 1.37 -3.16
N GLN A 133 -20.39 0.22 -3.82
CA GLN A 133 -21.69 -0.40 -4.14
C GLN A 133 -22.44 -0.80 -2.88
N ALA A 134 -21.77 -1.47 -1.93
CA ALA A 134 -22.35 -1.87 -0.66
C ALA A 134 -22.80 -0.64 0.17
N LEU A 135 -21.99 0.42 0.19
CA LEU A 135 -22.32 1.67 0.88
C LEU A 135 -23.55 2.33 0.24
N SER A 136 -23.61 2.40 -1.09
CA SER A 136 -24.77 2.96 -1.80
C SER A 136 -26.05 2.15 -1.52
N ALA A 137 -25.95 0.82 -1.52
CA ALA A 137 -27.07 -0.07 -1.18
C ALA A 137 -27.54 0.15 0.27
N ALA A 138 -26.60 0.21 1.23
CA ALA A 138 -26.91 0.47 2.63
C ALA A 138 -27.58 1.83 2.83
N GLN A 139 -27.11 2.88 2.16
CA GLN A 139 -27.73 4.21 2.21
C GLN A 139 -29.16 4.21 1.66
N ARG A 140 -29.42 3.49 0.56
CA ARG A 140 -30.78 3.32 0.01
C ARG A 140 -31.68 2.59 0.99
N GLN A 141 -31.20 1.50 1.59
CA GLN A 141 -31.96 0.74 2.57
C GLN A 141 -32.31 1.59 3.80
N VAL A 142 -31.37 2.37 4.31
CA VAL A 142 -31.61 3.31 5.43
C VAL A 142 -32.67 4.35 5.03
N ALA A 143 -32.59 4.92 3.82
CA ALA A 143 -33.59 5.88 3.36
C ALA A 143 -34.98 5.24 3.25
N GLU A 144 -35.08 4.00 2.76
CA GLU A 144 -36.34 3.25 2.68
C GLU A 144 -36.90 2.92 4.06
N GLN A 145 -36.07 2.46 4.99
CA GLN A 145 -36.47 2.19 6.37
C GLN A 145 -36.98 3.45 7.07
N THR A 146 -36.27 4.57 6.94
CA THR A 146 -36.72 5.87 7.47
C THR A 146 -38.06 6.30 6.87
N ARG A 147 -38.28 6.07 5.56
CA ARG A 147 -39.58 6.35 4.92
C ARG A 147 -40.70 5.46 5.47
N LYS A 148 -40.44 4.16 5.68
CA LYS A 148 -41.42 3.21 6.27
C LYS A 148 -41.77 3.60 7.70
N LEU A 149 -40.77 3.85 8.53
CA LEU A 149 -40.96 4.29 9.92
C LEU A 149 -41.77 5.59 9.99
N ASN A 150 -41.47 6.57 9.14
CA ASN A 150 -42.25 7.81 9.09
C ASN A 150 -43.70 7.59 8.62
N ALA A 151 -43.94 6.61 7.74
CA ALA A 151 -45.29 6.26 7.33
C ALA A 151 -46.07 5.53 8.43
N GLU A 152 -45.40 4.64 9.17
CA GLU A 152 -45.96 3.93 10.33
C GLU A 152 -46.26 4.87 11.49
N ALA A 153 -45.35 5.80 11.81
CA ALA A 153 -45.57 6.83 12.82
C ALA A 153 -46.82 7.65 12.50
N ARG A 154 -46.98 8.12 11.26
CA ARG A 154 -48.20 8.84 10.84
C ARG A 154 -49.47 7.98 10.96
N ARG A 155 -49.38 6.66 10.72
CA ARG A 155 -50.54 5.77 10.90
C ARG A 155 -50.88 5.58 12.37
N ALA A 156 -49.88 5.46 13.23
CA ALA A 156 -50.05 5.38 14.67
C ALA A 156 -50.70 6.67 15.20
N ASP A 157 -50.19 7.85 14.83
CA ASP A 157 -50.77 9.15 15.23
C ASP A 157 -52.25 9.27 14.85
N LEU A 158 -52.62 8.82 13.64
CA LEU A 158 -54.02 8.82 13.19
C LEU A 158 -54.89 7.82 13.97
N ALA A 159 -54.34 6.65 14.31
CA ALA A 159 -55.03 5.65 15.10
C ALA A 159 -55.25 6.12 16.55
N GLU A 160 -54.25 6.73 17.17
CA GLU A 160 -54.34 7.33 18.51
C GLU A 160 -55.39 8.43 18.57
N ARG A 161 -55.42 9.34 17.57
CA ARG A 161 -56.47 10.37 17.49
C ARG A 161 -57.88 9.79 17.37
N ARG A 162 -58.05 8.73 16.56
CA ARG A 162 -59.33 8.04 16.43
C ARG A 162 -59.73 7.34 17.73
N HIS A 163 -58.78 6.69 18.41
CA HIS A 163 -59.02 6.07 19.70
C HIS A 163 -59.51 7.09 20.72
N GLY A 164 -58.81 8.23 20.86
CA GLY A 164 -59.22 9.29 21.78
C GLY A 164 -60.59 9.89 21.47
N GLU A 165 -60.96 10.00 20.18
CA GLU A 165 -62.30 10.47 19.81
C GLU A 165 -63.39 9.43 20.13
N VAL A 166 -63.12 8.14 19.90
CA VAL A 166 -64.06 7.06 20.26
C VAL A 166 -64.24 6.96 21.78
N GLU A 167 -63.14 7.10 22.53
CA GLU A 167 -63.16 7.12 24.00
C GLU A 167 -64.01 8.28 24.53
N ARG A 168 -63.84 9.49 23.96
CA ARG A 168 -64.66 10.65 24.30
C ARG A 168 -66.15 10.45 23.97
N GLN A 169 -66.46 9.82 22.83
CA GLN A 169 -67.85 9.49 22.45
C GLN A 169 -68.46 8.44 23.38
N LEU A 170 -67.65 7.47 23.82
CA LEU A 170 -68.05 6.46 24.78
C LEU A 170 -68.39 7.13 26.12
N ASP A 171 -67.50 7.94 26.68
CA ASP A 171 -67.73 8.69 27.93
C ASP A 171 -69.02 9.54 27.87
N GLU A 172 -69.25 10.24 26.75
CA GLU A 172 -70.47 11.03 26.54
C GLU A 172 -71.73 10.13 26.46
N SER A 173 -71.63 8.94 25.85
CA SER A 173 -72.73 7.99 25.80
C SER A 173 -73.02 7.33 27.14
N GLU A 174 -71.98 7.01 27.92
CA GLU A 174 -72.09 6.45 29.27
C GLU A 174 -72.70 7.48 30.23
N THR A 175 -72.29 8.74 30.11
CA THR A 175 -72.87 9.85 30.88
C THR A 175 -74.36 10.01 30.57
N ARG A 176 -74.73 10.07 29.29
CA ARG A 176 -76.15 10.14 28.88
C ARG A 176 -76.96 8.92 29.31
N ALA A 177 -76.36 7.72 29.28
CA ALA A 177 -77.01 6.52 29.76
C ALA A 177 -77.24 6.57 31.28
N ALA A 178 -76.26 7.05 32.05
CA ALA A 178 -76.40 7.24 33.49
C ALA A 178 -77.50 8.26 33.82
N GLU A 179 -77.51 9.41 33.14
CA GLU A 179 -78.56 10.43 33.27
C GLU A 179 -79.94 9.83 32.94
N ALA A 180 -80.08 9.05 31.86
CA ALA A 180 -81.32 8.41 31.49
C ALA A 180 -81.78 7.36 32.53
N ILE A 181 -80.86 6.58 33.10
CA ILE A 181 -81.16 5.63 34.18
C ILE A 181 -81.71 6.36 35.41
N VAL A 182 -81.10 7.48 35.80
CA VAL A 182 -81.57 8.29 36.93
C VAL A 182 -82.96 8.86 36.65
N LEU A 183 -83.19 9.44 35.47
CA LEU A 183 -84.50 9.98 35.07
C LEU A 183 -85.59 8.91 35.05
N VAL A 184 -85.28 7.69 34.58
CA VAL A 184 -86.23 6.58 34.60
C VAL A 184 -86.59 6.20 36.05
N ALA A 185 -85.60 6.11 36.94
CA ALA A 185 -85.84 5.81 38.35
C ALA A 185 -86.69 6.90 39.04
N GLU A 186 -86.45 8.17 38.72
CA GLU A 186 -87.27 9.30 39.19
C GLU A 186 -88.72 9.20 38.68
N LEU A 187 -88.92 8.95 37.38
CA LEU A 187 -90.25 8.79 36.79
C LEU A 187 -91.00 7.57 37.34
N GLU A 188 -90.31 6.46 37.59
CA GLU A 188 -90.89 5.27 38.23
C GLU A 188 -91.36 5.60 39.66
N ALA A 189 -90.56 6.34 40.43
CA ALA A 189 -90.94 6.79 41.77
C ALA A 189 -92.13 7.76 41.75
N GLU A 190 -92.19 8.68 40.79
CA GLU A 190 -93.35 9.55 40.57
C GLU A 190 -94.60 8.75 40.21
N LEU A 191 -94.48 7.77 39.31
CA LEU A 191 -95.58 6.89 38.92
C LEU A 191 -96.12 6.09 40.11
N ASP A 192 -95.25 5.54 40.95
CA ASP A 192 -95.66 4.81 42.14
C ASP A 192 -96.36 5.71 43.16
N THR A 193 -95.90 6.95 43.31
CA THR A 193 -96.57 7.98 44.13
C THR A 193 -97.97 8.29 43.60
N LEU A 194 -98.09 8.58 42.29
CA LEU A 194 -99.37 8.87 41.64
C LEU A 194 -100.35 7.69 41.71
N ARG A 195 -99.85 6.45 41.57
CA ARG A 195 -100.65 5.22 41.75
C ARG A 195 -101.17 5.10 43.19
N ALA A 196 -100.31 5.38 44.18
CA ALA A 196 -100.72 5.38 45.58
C ALA A 196 -101.80 6.46 45.84
N GLU A 197 -101.61 7.67 45.34
CA GLU A 197 -102.62 8.74 45.42
C GLU A 197 -103.95 8.31 44.78
N LEU A 198 -103.94 7.79 43.54
CA LEU A 198 -105.14 7.30 42.86
C LEU A 198 -105.86 6.21 43.67
N ALA A 199 -105.13 5.27 44.27
CA ALA A 199 -105.69 4.24 45.13
C ALA A 199 -106.38 4.85 46.37
N THR A 200 -105.78 5.88 46.99
CA THR A 200 -106.44 6.57 48.12
C THR A 200 -107.71 7.30 47.70
N TRP A 201 -107.72 7.97 46.54
CA TRP A 201 -108.91 8.62 45.98
C TRP A 201 -110.03 7.62 45.68
N GLN A 202 -109.69 6.49 45.06
CA GLN A 202 -110.65 5.41 44.78
C GLN A 202 -111.24 4.81 46.06
N GLN A 203 -110.41 4.57 47.08
CA GLN A 203 -110.89 4.11 48.39
C GLN A 203 -111.82 5.15 49.06
N ALA A 204 -111.50 6.44 48.95
CA ALA A 204 -112.35 7.51 49.46
C ALA A 204 -113.68 7.61 48.70
N ALA A 205 -113.67 7.44 47.37
CA ALA A 205 -114.88 7.41 46.55
C ALA A 205 -115.75 6.18 46.86
N ALA A 206 -115.15 5.00 47.01
CA ALA A 206 -115.86 3.77 47.41
C ALA A 206 -116.52 3.92 48.78
N LYS A 207 -115.83 4.51 49.76
CA LYS A 207 -116.40 4.84 51.08
C LYS A 207 -117.58 5.81 51.00
N ARG A 208 -117.59 6.75 50.05
CA ARG A 208 -118.72 7.66 49.81
C ARG A 208 -119.90 7.00 49.10
N ALA A 209 -119.66 5.97 48.29
CA ALA A 209 -120.72 5.22 47.61
C ALA A 209 -121.38 4.16 48.50
N SER A 210 -120.70 3.73 49.57
CA SER A 210 -121.19 2.79 50.58
C SER A 210 -121.81 3.46 51.82
N ALA A 211 -122.04 4.77 51.78
CA ALA A 211 -122.70 5.59 52.80
C ALA A 211 -124.00 6.17 52.25
#